data_AF-A0A7J4I9I7-F1
#
_entry.id   AF-A0A7J4I9I7-F1
#
_cell.length_a   1.000
_cell.length_b   1.000
_cell.length_c   1.000
_cell.angle_alpha   90.00
_cell.angle_beta   90.00
_cell.angle_gamma   90.00
#
_symmetry.space_group_name_H-M   'P 1'
#
loop_
_entity.id
_entity.type
_entity.pdbx_description
1 polymer ?
#
loop_
_entity_poly.entity_id
_entity_poly.type
_entity_poly.pdbx_seq_one_letter_code
_entity_poly.pdbx_strand_id
1 'polypeptide(L)'
;MGKIQDYAIKNNIKAKECVYHTWRDARNKKNESTGKIRVLVPPKSTIAMVEYTCPECKHEAYSEQEWKRPFNIKCAKCGFKITVPKMKAAAKKEMKADNAKIKG
;
A
#
# COMPACT_ATOMS: atom_id res chain seq x y z
N MET A 1 -8.17 -10.81 -4.27
CA MET A 1 -6.75 -10.39 -4.34
C MET A 1 -5.93 -11.43 -5.09
N GLY A 2 -5.07 -11.04 -6.03
CA GLY A 2 -4.24 -11.98 -6.82
C GLY A 2 -3.75 -11.45 -8.17
N LYS A 3 -4.31 -10.34 -8.68
CA LYS A 3 -3.97 -9.81 -10.02
C LYS A 3 -2.51 -9.39 -10.13
N ILE A 4 -1.97 -8.81 -9.06
CA ILE A 4 -0.56 -8.41 -9.00
C ILE A 4 0.36 -9.65 -9.02
N GLN A 5 -0.05 -10.73 -8.35
CA GLN A 5 0.74 -11.95 -8.28
C GLN A 5 0.70 -12.71 -9.60
N ASP A 6 -0.48 -12.81 -10.21
CA ASP A 6 -0.66 -13.38 -11.54
C ASP A 6 0.13 -12.60 -12.59
N TYR A 7 0.06 -11.26 -12.58
CA TYR A 7 0.87 -10.41 -13.45
C TYR A 7 2.36 -10.62 -13.25
N ALA A 8 2.83 -10.70 -12.00
CA ALA A 8 4.23 -10.91 -11.69
C ALA A 8 4.73 -12.28 -12.18
N ILE A 9 3.93 -13.34 -12.02
CA ILE A 9 4.25 -14.69 -12.51
C ILE A 9 4.27 -14.69 -14.04
N LYS A 10 3.21 -14.15 -14.68
CA LYS A 10 3.04 -14.10 -16.13
C LYS A 10 4.15 -13.33 -16.83
N ASN A 11 4.60 -12.21 -16.25
CA ASN A 11 5.65 -11.36 -16.83
C ASN A 11 7.05 -11.66 -16.27
N ASN A 12 7.21 -12.74 -15.50
CA ASN A 12 8.47 -13.13 -14.85
C ASN A 12 9.13 -11.98 -14.07
N ILE A 13 8.32 -11.16 -13.39
CA ILE A 13 8.77 -9.95 -12.71
C ILE A 13 9.50 -10.34 -11.43
N LYS A 14 10.81 -10.12 -11.39
CA LYS A 14 11.62 -10.30 -10.18
C LYS A 14 11.47 -9.09 -9.27
N ALA A 15 11.26 -9.33 -7.98
CA ALA A 15 11.10 -8.26 -6.98
C ALA A 15 12.29 -7.27 -6.95
N LYS A 16 13.50 -7.73 -7.30
CA LYS A 16 14.72 -6.91 -7.39
C LYS A 16 14.70 -5.91 -8.56
N GLU A 17 13.94 -6.22 -9.61
CA GLU A 17 13.86 -5.40 -10.82
C GLU A 17 12.67 -4.42 -10.77
N CYS A 18 11.70 -4.68 -9.89
CA CYS A 18 10.60 -3.75 -9.64
C CYS A 18 11.12 -2.39 -9.19
N VAL A 19 10.57 -1.33 -9.78
CA VAL A 19 10.82 0.06 -9.32
C VAL A 19 10.35 0.24 -7.88
N TYR A 20 9.25 -0.43 -7.53
CA TYR A 20 8.73 -0.46 -6.18
C TYR A 20 7.85 -1.69 -5.96
N HIS A 21 8.02 -2.37 -4.83
CA HIS A 21 7.13 -3.42 -4.40
C HIS A 21 6.94 -3.29 -2.89
N THR A 22 5.69 -3.21 -2.44
CA THR A 22 5.38 -3.19 -1.00
C THR A 22 4.09 -3.93 -0.72
N TRP A 23 4.05 -4.52 0.46
CA TRP A 23 2.85 -5.09 1.04
C TRP A 23 2.79 -4.66 2.50
N ARG A 24 1.73 -3.94 2.87
CA ARG A 24 1.56 -3.38 4.21
C ARG A 24 0.10 -3.37 4.62
N ASP A 25 -0.14 -3.39 5.92
CA ASP A 25 -1.46 -3.14 6.47
C ASP A 25 -1.79 -1.64 6.42
N ALA A 26 -3.04 -1.35 6.07
CA ALA A 26 -3.59 0.01 6.04
C ALA A 26 -4.41 0.22 7.31
N ARG A 27 -4.23 1.38 7.95
CA ARG A 27 -4.98 1.77 9.15
C ARG A 27 -6.23 2.56 8.82
N ASN A 28 -7.31 2.33 9.56
CA ASN A 28 -8.52 3.14 9.51
C ASN A 28 -8.35 4.46 10.31
N LYS A 29 -9.42 5.27 10.39
CA LYS A 29 -9.43 6.50 11.21
C LYS A 29 -9.20 6.25 12.70
N LYS A 30 -9.52 5.05 13.18
CA LYS A 30 -9.33 4.60 14.57
C LYS A 30 -7.94 4.00 14.82
N ASN A 31 -7.01 4.13 13.87
CA ASN A 31 -5.66 3.56 13.94
C ASN A 31 -5.60 2.02 13.96
N GLU A 32 -6.69 1.34 13.61
CA GLU A 32 -6.74 -0.12 13.55
C GLU A 32 -6.27 -0.61 12.18
N SER A 33 -5.37 -1.60 12.17
CA SER A 33 -4.82 -2.22 10.95
C SER A 33 -5.81 -3.25 10.36
N THR A 34 -6.96 -2.78 9.88
CA THR A 34 -8.02 -3.62 9.31
C THR A 34 -7.94 -3.75 7.79
N GLY A 35 -7.17 -2.89 7.13
CA GLY A 35 -7.00 -2.90 5.68
C GLY A 35 -5.65 -3.45 5.27
N LYS A 36 -5.50 -3.74 3.98
CA LYS A 36 -4.25 -4.21 3.37
C LYS A 36 -4.00 -3.43 2.10
N ILE A 37 -2.76 -3.14 1.77
CA ILE A 37 -2.39 -2.51 0.51
C ILE A 37 -1.14 -3.16 -0.05
N ARG A 38 -1.22 -3.55 -1.31
CA ARG A 38 -0.15 -4.12 -2.10
C ARG A 38 0.07 -3.22 -3.31
N VAL A 39 1.28 -2.74 -3.48
CA VAL A 39 1.68 -1.91 -4.62
C VAL A 39 2.83 -2.60 -5.33
N LEU A 40 2.70 -2.76 -6.65
CA LEU A 40 3.75 -3.25 -7.52
C LEU A 40 3.92 -2.27 -8.68
N VAL A 41 5.15 -1.85 -8.91
CA VAL A 41 5.55 -1.01 -10.05
C VAL A 41 6.52 -1.85 -10.89
N PRO A 42 6.10 -2.27 -12.10
CA PRO A 42 6.94 -3.08 -12.98
C PRO A 42 8.27 -2.38 -13.33
N PRO A 43 9.31 -3.15 -13.70
CA PRO A 43 10.55 -2.57 -14.21
C PRO A 43 10.24 -1.73 -15.45
N LYS A 44 10.86 -0.55 -15.55
CA LYS A 44 10.72 0.37 -16.69
C LYS A 44 9.30 0.87 -16.95
N SER A 45 8.36 0.66 -16.03
CA SER A 45 7.00 1.21 -16.11
C SER A 45 6.81 2.35 -15.12
N THR A 46 6.02 3.34 -15.52
CA THR A 46 5.56 4.42 -14.64
C THR A 46 4.19 4.11 -14.04
N ILE A 47 3.58 2.97 -14.38
CA ILE A 47 2.26 2.58 -13.87
C ILE A 47 2.41 1.69 -12.64
N ALA A 48 1.79 2.11 -11.54
CA ALA A 48 1.68 1.35 -10.31
C ALA A 48 0.38 0.54 -10.30
N MET A 49 0.54 -0.78 -10.21
CA MET A 49 -0.57 -1.71 -9.97
C MET A 49 -0.81 -1.77 -8.47
N VAL A 50 -2.04 -1.45 -8.06
CA VAL A 50 -2.40 -1.39 -6.65
C VAL A 50 -3.61 -2.24 -6.35
N GLU A 51 -3.43 -3.11 -5.39
CA GLU A 51 -4.47 -3.95 -4.85
C GLU A 51 -4.61 -3.60 -3.38
N TYR A 52 -5.81 -3.20 -2.96
CA TYR A 52 -6.02 -2.76 -1.60
C TYR A 52 -7.36 -3.26 -1.07
N THR A 53 -7.37 -3.50 0.24
CA THR A 53 -8.55 -3.67 1.07
C THR A 53 -8.74 -2.41 1.88
N CYS A 54 -9.88 -1.75 1.70
CA CYS A 54 -10.19 -0.54 2.44
C CYS A 54 -10.31 -0.81 3.94
N PRO A 55 -9.55 -0.12 4.80
CA PRO A 55 -9.63 -0.34 6.25
C PRO A 55 -10.95 0.17 6.87
N GLU A 56 -11.67 1.09 6.21
CA GLU A 56 -12.98 1.57 6.68
C GLU A 56 -14.11 0.63 6.26
N CYS A 57 -14.30 0.41 4.96
CA CYS A 57 -15.47 -0.30 4.43
C CYS A 57 -15.20 -1.77 4.05
N LYS A 58 -13.97 -2.26 4.28
CA LYS A 58 -13.50 -3.61 3.92
C LYS A 58 -13.60 -3.98 2.44
N HIS A 59 -13.83 -3.01 1.56
CA HIS A 59 -13.92 -3.25 0.13
C HIS A 59 -12.55 -3.51 -0.46
N GLU A 60 -12.43 -4.62 -1.18
CA GLU A 60 -11.26 -4.98 -1.97
C GLU A 60 -11.39 -4.43 -3.38
N ALA A 61 -10.38 -3.71 -3.83
CA ALA A 61 -10.34 -3.19 -5.18
C ALA A 61 -8.93 -3.25 -5.76
N TYR A 62 -8.89 -3.32 -7.08
CA TYR A 62 -7.68 -3.25 -7.87
C TYR A 62 -7.75 -2.01 -8.76
N SER A 63 -6.65 -1.27 -8.84
CA SER A 63 -6.56 -0.06 -9.64
C SER A 63 -5.12 0.15 -10.10
N GLU A 64 -4.99 0.76 -11.28
CA GLU A 64 -3.71 1.12 -11.87
C GLU A 64 -3.66 2.65 -11.93
N GLN A 65 -2.59 3.23 -11.40
CA GLN A 65 -2.38 4.68 -11.45
C GLN A 65 -0.91 4.97 -11.69
N GLU A 66 -0.61 6.16 -12.21
CA GLU A 66 0.76 6.61 -12.36
C GLU A 66 1.50 6.62 -11.00
N TRP A 67 2.70 6.07 -10.99
CA TRP A 67 3.58 6.02 -9.84
C TRP A 67 4.15 7.40 -9.52
N LYS A 68 3.40 8.16 -8.72
CA LYS A 68 3.82 9.46 -8.20
C LYS A 68 3.87 9.47 -6.68
N ARG A 69 4.93 10.05 -6.11
CA ARG A 69 5.12 10.15 -4.65
C ARG A 69 4.67 11.54 -4.16
N PRO A 70 3.92 11.66 -3.03
CA PRO A 70 3.40 10.59 -2.16
C PRO A 70 2.26 9.79 -2.79
N PHE A 71 2.37 8.47 -2.70
CA PHE A 71 1.40 7.57 -3.31
C PHE A 71 0.12 7.51 -2.46
N ASN A 72 -1.01 7.84 -3.07
CA ASN A 72 -2.29 7.86 -2.40
C ASN A 72 -3.35 7.25 -3.30
N ILE A 73 -4.26 6.47 -2.70
CA ILE A 73 -5.35 5.84 -3.41
C ILE A 73 -6.66 6.10 -2.66
N LYS A 74 -7.70 6.47 -3.41
CA LYS A 74 -9.04 6.63 -2.85
C LYS A 74 -9.80 5.32 -3.01
N CYS A 75 -10.47 4.90 -1.94
CA CYS A 75 -11.37 3.76 -2.01
C CYS A 75 -12.52 4.05 -2.98
N ALA A 76 -12.71 3.17 -3.97
CA ALA A 76 -13.81 3.32 -4.94
C ALA A 76 -15.21 3.28 -4.30
N LYS A 77 -15.35 2.61 -3.14
CA LYS A 77 -16.64 2.45 -2.45
C LYS A 77 -16.97 3.58 -1.47
N CYS A 78 -16.03 3.96 -0.60
CA CYS A 78 -16.29 4.93 0.48
C CYS A 78 -15.50 6.24 0.34
N GLY A 79 -14.66 6.39 -0.67
CA GLY A 79 -13.83 7.59 -0.87
C GLY A 79 -12.67 7.74 0.11
N PHE A 80 -12.48 6.81 1.05
CA PHE A 80 -11.40 6.88 2.04
C PHE A 80 -10.02 6.92 1.36
N LYS A 81 -9.18 7.87 1.79
CA LYS A 81 -7.84 8.08 1.23
C LYS A 81 -6.81 7.22 1.96
N ILE A 82 -6.38 6.14 1.33
CA ILE A 82 -5.29 5.28 1.79
C ILE A 82 -3.99 5.87 1.28
N THR A 83 -3.14 6.33 2.20
CA THR A 83 -1.83 6.91 1.85
C THR A 83 -0.75 5.90 2.15
N VAL A 84 0.14 5.63 1.19
CA VAL A 84 1.31 4.77 1.37
C VAL A 84 2.51 5.66 1.70
N PRO A 85 2.91 5.79 2.99
CA PRO A 85 4.04 6.63 3.38
C PRO A 85 5.37 6.07 2.87
N LYS A 86 6.38 6.95 2.71
CA LYS A 86 7.76 6.53 2.42
C LYS A 86 8.23 5.53 3.48
N MET A 87 8.91 4.44 3.09
CA MET A 87 9.47 3.46 4.04
C MET A 87 10.28 4.12 5.17
N LYS A 88 11.15 5.11 4.85
CA LYS A 88 11.94 5.86 5.83
C LYS A 88 11.09 6.72 6.78
N ALA A 89 9.93 7.19 6.34
CA ALA A 89 8.99 7.98 7.14
C ALA A 89 8.05 7.11 7.98
N ALA A 90 7.73 5.90 7.51
CA ALA A 90 6.97 4.90 8.25
C ALA A 90 7.74 4.44 9.50
N ALA A 91 9.00 4.05 9.35
CA ALA A 91 9.85 3.63 10.46
C ALA A 91 9.96 4.70 11.58
N LYS A 92 10.07 5.98 11.21
CA LYS A 92 10.13 7.09 12.18
C LYS A 92 8.80 7.35 12.91
N LYS A 93 7.65 7.08 12.27
CA LYS A 93 6.33 7.21 12.89
C LYS A 93 6.02 6.03 13.82
N GLU A 94 6.44 4.83 13.47
CA GLU A 94 6.28 3.64 14.30
C GLU A 94 7.11 3.74 15.58
N MET A 95 8.36 4.23 15.49
CA MET A 95 9.20 4.51 16.67
C MET A 95 8.59 5.55 17.63
N LYS A 96 7.81 6.53 17.13
CA LYS A 96 7.15 7.51 17.99
C LYS A 96 5.88 6.97 18.66
N ALA A 97 5.17 6.05 18.01
CA ALA A 97 3.97 5.44 18.57
C ALA A 97 4.31 4.39 19.64
N ASP A 98 5.44 3.70 19.49
CA ASP A 98 5.93 2.72 20.46
C ASP A 98 6.44 3.37 21.76
N ASN A 99 7.23 4.45 21.66
CA ASN A 99 7.76 5.16 22.83
C ASN A 99 6.67 5.83 23.71
N ALA A 100 5.48 6.09 23.16
CA ALA A 100 4.36 6.64 23.93
C ALA A 100 3.66 5.61 24.83
N LYS A 101 3.85 4.30 24.59
CA LYS A 101 3.26 3.23 25.41
C LYS A 101 4.14 2.81 26.60
N ILE A 102 5.41 3.17 26.61
CA ILE A 102 6.38 2.72 27.62
C ILE A 102 6.47 3.74 28.79
N LYS A 103 5.82 4.91 28.67
CA LYS A 103 5.85 5.98 29.69
C LYS A 103 4.45 6.38 30.23
N GLY A 104 3.43 5.57 29.95
CA GLY A 104 2.06 5.78 30.47
C GLY A 104 1.79 4.87 31.66
#